data_AF-A0A835C1I3-F1
#
_entry.id   AF-A0A835C1I3-F1
#
_cell.length_a   1.000
_cell.length_b   1.000
_cell.length_c   1.000
_cell.angle_alpha   90.00
_cell.angle_beta   90.00
_cell.angle_gamma   90.00
#
_symmetry.space_group_name_H-M   'P 1'
#
loop_
_entity.id
_entity.type
_entity.pdbx_description
1 polymer ?
#
loop_
_entity_poly.entity_id
_entity_poly.type
_entity_poly.pdbx_seq_one_letter_code
_entity_poly.pdbx_strand_id
1 'polypeptide(L)'
;MLWVLQHYQKCDRVITPTLKVMQLHFLRFLYIFLVFFFNIQQGYSEFYRGLVDSVGSELKGSKDFTKLCAGLSILGYISSQSDGTCTKAFSQLLTFLGHRYPKIRKAAADQVYLVLLQNDGLIPPDNMDKAQELLAETCWEGDIEEARRHRSEINDMAGFRVSTSLKSEKETRRTVDARSTVSTDENKSYSSLVDFSGY
;
A
#
# COMPACT_ATOMS: atom_id res chain seq x y z
N MET A 1 -21.55 17.15 8.79
CA MET A 1 -20.18 16.92 8.27
C MET A 1 -20.15 15.89 7.14
N LEU A 2 -20.52 14.62 7.35
CA LEU A 2 -20.43 13.59 6.29
C LEU A 2 -21.26 13.94 5.03
N TRP A 3 -22.46 14.51 5.21
CA TRP A 3 -23.28 15.09 4.14
C TRP A 3 -22.56 16.17 3.31
N VAL A 4 -21.71 17.00 3.92
CA VAL A 4 -20.95 18.06 3.20
C VAL A 4 -19.91 17.44 2.27
N LEU A 5 -19.23 16.37 2.71
CA LEU A 5 -18.28 15.63 1.86
C LEU A 5 -18.99 14.91 0.70
N GLN A 6 -20.19 14.37 0.94
CA GLN A 6 -20.99 13.72 -0.11
C GLN A 6 -21.59 14.70 -1.11
N HIS A 7 -22.01 15.89 -0.67
CA HIS A 7 -22.73 16.86 -1.51
C HIS A 7 -21.79 17.82 -2.28
N TYR A 8 -20.58 18.06 -1.78
CA TYR A 8 -19.59 18.97 -2.40
C TYR A 8 -18.36 18.24 -2.98
N GLN A 9 -18.53 16.99 -3.44
CA GLN A 9 -17.47 16.22 -4.08
C GLN A 9 -16.76 17.02 -5.19
N LYS A 10 -15.43 16.91 -5.24
CA LYS A 10 -14.52 17.64 -6.16
C LYS A 10 -14.48 19.17 -5.99
N CYS A 11 -15.12 19.76 -4.97
CA CYS A 11 -14.98 21.19 -4.64
C CYS A 11 -13.96 21.42 -3.52
N ASP A 12 -12.67 21.44 -3.87
CA ASP A 12 -11.56 21.59 -2.90
C ASP A 12 -11.69 22.84 -2.00
N ARG A 13 -12.31 23.92 -2.50
CA ARG A 13 -12.59 25.16 -1.74
C ARG A 13 -13.51 24.95 -0.52
N VAL A 14 -14.30 23.87 -0.49
CA VAL A 14 -15.18 23.48 0.62
C VAL A 14 -14.64 22.24 1.35
N ILE A 15 -14.08 21.28 0.60
CA ILE A 15 -13.52 20.04 1.16
C ILE A 15 -12.30 20.34 2.04
N THR A 16 -11.32 21.11 1.56
CA THR A 16 -10.05 21.32 2.29
C THR A 16 -10.24 22.05 3.63
N PRO A 17 -11.10 23.09 3.76
CA PRO A 17 -11.48 23.63 5.06
C PRO A 17 -12.22 22.62 5.96
N THR A 18 -13.14 21.84 5.39
CA THR A 18 -13.90 20.82 6.15
C THR A 18 -12.96 19.75 6.73
N LEU A 19 -11.98 19.29 5.96
CA LEU A 19 -10.96 18.35 6.42
C LEU A 19 -10.04 18.95 7.50
N LYS A 20 -9.63 20.22 7.37
CA LYS A 20 -8.87 20.91 8.43
C LYS A 20 -9.67 21.07 9.72
N VAL A 21 -10.96 21.36 9.63
CA VAL A 21 -11.85 21.43 10.80
C VAL A 21 -12.01 20.04 11.43
N MET A 22 -12.19 18.97 10.64
CA MET A 22 -12.16 17.60 11.16
C MET A 22 -10.85 17.28 11.88
N GLN A 23 -9.69 17.63 11.29
CA GLN A 23 -8.37 17.40 11.88
C GLN A 23 -8.15 18.18 13.19
N LEU A 24 -8.58 19.45 13.24
CA LEU A 24 -8.48 20.28 14.43
C LEU A 24 -9.43 19.80 15.55
N HIS A 25 -10.65 19.40 15.17
CA HIS A 25 -11.58 18.76 16.10
C HIS A 25 -11.01 17.44 16.61
N PHE A 26 -10.40 16.61 15.76
CA PHE A 26 -9.81 15.32 16.15
C PHE A 26 -8.77 15.45 17.27
N LEU A 27 -7.88 16.44 17.19
CA LEU A 27 -6.87 16.71 18.25
C LEU A 27 -7.50 17.16 19.58
N ARG A 28 -8.57 17.94 19.56
CA ARG A 28 -9.28 18.39 20.77
C ARG A 28 -10.30 17.37 21.29
N PHE A 29 -10.81 16.52 20.40
CA PHE A 29 -11.73 15.42 20.68
C PHE A 29 -10.97 14.29 21.36
N LEU A 30 -9.72 13.99 20.99
CA LEU A 30 -8.89 12.94 21.59
C LEU A 30 -8.91 12.92 23.13
N TYR A 31 -8.79 14.09 23.78
CA TYR A 31 -8.81 14.20 25.24
C TYR A 31 -10.18 13.93 25.88
N ILE A 32 -11.27 14.42 25.26
CA ILE A 32 -12.65 14.21 25.75
C ILE A 32 -13.16 12.80 25.39
N PHE A 33 -12.74 12.28 24.25
CA PHE A 33 -13.05 10.94 23.74
C PHE A 33 -12.37 9.86 24.59
N LEU A 34 -11.09 10.03 24.95
CA LEU A 34 -10.41 9.06 25.82
C LEU A 34 -11.08 8.92 27.20
N VAL A 35 -11.68 9.99 27.73
CA VAL A 35 -12.40 9.98 29.02
C VAL A 35 -13.87 9.55 28.89
N PHE A 36 -14.56 9.90 27.79
CA PHE A 36 -16.00 9.68 27.64
C PHE A 36 -16.37 8.39 26.88
N PHE A 37 -15.47 7.84 26.05
CA PHE A 37 -15.81 6.84 25.04
C PHE A 37 -15.58 5.38 25.46
N PHE A 38 -15.19 5.12 26.71
CA PHE A 38 -15.08 3.76 27.30
C PHE A 38 -16.46 3.09 27.53
N ASN A 39 -17.53 3.49 26.84
CA ASN A 39 -18.89 3.10 27.25
C ASN A 39 -19.98 2.88 26.19
N ILE A 40 -19.78 3.15 24.89
CA ILE A 40 -20.85 2.91 23.89
C ILE A 40 -20.34 2.21 22.62
N GLN A 41 -20.29 0.88 22.71
CA GLN A 41 -20.09 -0.05 21.58
C GLN A 41 -21.42 -0.21 20.79
N GLN A 42 -21.37 -0.81 19.59
CA GLN A 42 -22.47 -1.18 18.66
C GLN A 42 -22.75 -0.27 17.43
N GLY A 43 -22.45 1.04 17.45
CA GLY A 43 -22.90 1.96 16.37
C GLY A 43 -21.91 2.28 15.24
N TYR A 44 -20.60 2.07 15.44
CA TYR A 44 -19.58 2.77 14.65
C TYR A 44 -19.02 2.03 13.41
N SER A 45 -19.21 0.72 13.31
CA SER A 45 -18.61 -0.10 12.23
C SER A 45 -19.06 0.35 10.83
N GLU A 46 -20.35 0.67 10.65
CA GLU A 46 -20.88 1.14 9.36
C GLU A 46 -20.37 2.55 9.00
N PHE A 47 -20.21 3.41 10.00
CA PHE A 47 -19.67 4.76 9.83
C PHE A 47 -18.20 4.71 9.41
N TYR A 48 -17.35 3.91 10.07
CA TYR A 48 -15.95 3.74 9.68
C TYR A 48 -15.81 3.11 8.29
N ARG A 49 -16.63 2.10 7.97
CA ARG A 49 -16.67 1.48 6.64
C ARG A 49 -16.95 2.52 5.55
N GLY A 50 -18.01 3.32 5.71
CA GLY A 50 -18.36 4.39 4.79
C GLY A 50 -17.33 5.53 4.73
N LEU A 51 -16.66 5.82 5.85
CA LEU A 51 -15.59 6.81 5.93
C LEU A 51 -14.34 6.36 5.16
N VAL A 52 -13.91 5.11 5.30
CA VAL A 52 -12.76 4.54 4.56
C VAL A 52 -13.03 4.46 3.05
N ASP A 53 -14.26 4.15 2.64
CA ASP A 53 -14.63 4.20 1.22
C ASP A 53 -14.65 5.64 0.66
N SER A 54 -15.17 6.59 1.43
CA SER A 54 -15.20 8.02 1.05
C SER A 54 -13.79 8.62 0.99
N VAL A 55 -12.95 8.36 2.00
CA VAL A 55 -11.57 8.84 2.06
C VAL A 55 -10.73 8.19 0.96
N GLY A 56 -10.78 6.85 0.83
CA GLY A 56 -10.04 6.13 -0.20
C GLY A 56 -10.35 6.61 -1.63
N SER A 57 -11.61 6.94 -1.92
CA SER A 57 -12.02 7.48 -3.22
C SER A 57 -11.62 8.96 -3.42
N GLU A 58 -11.74 9.81 -2.41
CA GLU A 58 -11.37 11.24 -2.47
C GLU A 58 -9.85 11.50 -2.53
N LEU A 59 -9.03 10.58 -1.98
CA LEU A 59 -7.57 10.66 -2.06
C LEU A 59 -7.01 10.11 -3.38
N LYS A 60 -7.71 9.19 -4.03
CA LYS A 60 -7.25 8.50 -5.24
C LYS A 60 -7.07 9.48 -6.40
N GLY A 61 -5.82 9.74 -6.76
CA GLY A 61 -5.46 10.70 -7.81
C GLY A 61 -5.42 12.17 -7.37
N SER A 62 -5.63 12.46 -6.08
CA SER A 62 -5.45 13.81 -5.53
C SER A 62 -4.01 14.29 -5.68
N LYS A 63 -3.85 15.60 -5.88
CA LYS A 63 -2.55 16.29 -5.88
C LYS A 63 -2.41 17.30 -4.73
N ASP A 64 -3.49 17.57 -3.98
CA ASP A 64 -3.43 18.45 -2.81
C ASP A 64 -2.73 17.72 -1.65
N PHE A 65 -1.54 18.19 -1.32
CA PHE A 65 -0.71 17.66 -0.23
C PHE A 65 -1.43 17.72 1.13
N THR A 66 -2.22 18.77 1.38
CA THR A 66 -2.98 18.93 2.63
C THR A 66 -4.06 17.88 2.75
N LYS A 67 -4.82 17.67 1.66
CA LYS A 67 -5.86 16.64 1.57
C LYS A 67 -5.28 15.25 1.75
N LEU A 68 -4.13 14.98 1.12
CA LEU A 68 -3.40 13.72 1.25
C LEU A 68 -2.97 13.48 2.71
N CYS A 69 -2.23 14.41 3.34
CA CYS A 69 -1.79 14.23 4.72
C CYS A 69 -2.95 14.06 5.72
N ALA A 70 -4.04 14.84 5.59
CA ALA A 70 -5.22 14.68 6.45
C ALA A 70 -5.87 13.29 6.25
N GLY A 71 -5.95 12.82 5.01
CA GLY A 71 -6.44 11.48 4.69
C GLY A 71 -5.57 10.36 5.25
N LEU A 72 -4.24 10.48 5.16
CA LEU A 72 -3.28 9.56 5.76
C LEU A 72 -3.48 9.44 7.27
N SER A 73 -3.68 10.55 7.99
CA SER A 73 -3.95 10.52 9.44
C SER A 73 -5.28 9.84 9.79
N ILE A 74 -6.32 10.02 8.98
CA ILE A 74 -7.61 9.34 9.17
C ILE A 74 -7.48 7.83 8.92
N LEU A 75 -6.79 7.42 7.84
CA LEU A 75 -6.55 6.02 7.54
C LEU A 75 -5.65 5.35 8.59
N GLY A 76 -4.61 6.04 9.06
CA GLY A 76 -3.77 5.60 10.18
C GLY A 76 -4.62 5.31 11.41
N TYR A 77 -5.37 6.30 11.90
CA TYR A 77 -6.24 6.12 13.07
C TYR A 77 -7.22 4.94 12.94
N ILE A 78 -7.92 4.80 11.80
CA ILE A 78 -8.87 3.69 11.61
C ILE A 78 -8.15 2.33 11.53
N SER A 79 -6.89 2.31 11.08
CA SER A 79 -6.05 1.10 11.09
C SER A 79 -5.61 0.71 12.50
N SER A 80 -5.33 1.68 13.37
CA SER A 80 -4.98 1.42 14.78
C SER A 80 -6.11 0.83 15.63
N GLN A 81 -7.37 0.92 15.16
CA GLN A 81 -8.53 0.35 15.86
C GLN A 81 -8.65 -1.16 15.61
N SER A 82 -9.21 -1.91 16.56
CA SER A 82 -9.44 -3.37 16.45
C SER A 82 -10.77 -3.76 15.76
N ASP A 83 -11.45 -2.81 15.10
CA ASP A 83 -12.65 -3.05 14.31
C ASP A 83 -12.32 -3.68 12.94
N GLY A 84 -13.19 -4.55 12.39
CA GLY A 84 -13.00 -5.20 11.09
C GLY A 84 -12.89 -4.29 9.84
N THR A 85 -12.88 -2.97 10.02
CA THR A 85 -12.54 -1.98 8.97
C THR A 85 -11.03 -1.68 8.93
N CYS A 86 -10.26 -1.99 9.99
CA CYS A 86 -8.84 -1.64 10.12
C CYS A 86 -7.99 -2.22 8.98
N THR A 87 -8.18 -3.49 8.62
CA THR A 87 -7.52 -4.17 7.50
C THR A 87 -7.72 -3.43 6.17
N LYS A 88 -8.90 -2.86 5.94
CA LYS A 88 -9.22 -2.09 4.73
C LYS A 88 -8.57 -0.71 4.75
N ALA A 89 -8.60 -0.02 5.89
CA ALA A 89 -7.88 1.25 6.05
C ALA A 89 -6.36 1.08 5.88
N PHE A 90 -5.81 0.00 6.44
CA PHE A 90 -4.39 -0.32 6.42
C PHE A 90 -3.90 -0.64 5.01
N SER A 91 -4.62 -1.49 4.26
CA SER A 91 -4.29 -1.74 2.85
C SER A 91 -4.36 -0.48 1.98
N GLN A 92 -5.32 0.44 2.22
CA GLN A 92 -5.34 1.75 1.57
C GLN A 92 -4.12 2.60 1.95
N LEU A 93 -3.74 2.65 3.23
CA LEU A 93 -2.59 3.39 3.73
C LEU A 93 -1.28 2.90 3.07
N LEU A 94 -1.09 1.58 2.98
CA LEU A 94 0.05 0.96 2.30
C LEU A 94 0.15 1.35 0.82
N THR A 95 -0.96 1.68 0.13
CA THR A 95 -0.86 2.15 -1.27
C THR A 95 -0.07 3.46 -1.40
N PHE A 96 -0.10 4.34 -0.39
CA PHE A 96 0.59 5.63 -0.40
C PHE A 96 2.11 5.52 -0.21
N LEU A 97 2.61 4.39 0.29
CA LEU A 97 4.06 4.09 0.28
C LEU A 97 4.63 4.07 -1.16
N GLY A 98 3.81 3.80 -2.17
CA GLY A 98 4.19 3.84 -3.59
C GLY A 98 3.85 5.15 -4.32
N HIS A 99 3.53 6.23 -3.59
CA HIS A 99 3.04 7.47 -4.18
C HIS A 99 4.11 8.23 -4.99
N ARG A 100 3.67 9.05 -5.95
CA ARG A 100 4.56 9.84 -6.82
C ARG A 100 5.29 11.00 -6.13
N TYR A 101 4.97 11.28 -4.87
CA TYR A 101 5.52 12.40 -4.11
C TYR A 101 6.30 11.86 -2.90
N PRO A 102 7.64 12.05 -2.85
CA PRO A 102 8.51 11.66 -1.73
C PRO A 102 7.92 11.93 -0.34
N LYS A 103 7.53 13.18 -0.07
CA LYS A 103 6.95 13.62 1.20
C LYS A 103 5.67 12.88 1.61
N ILE A 104 4.86 12.42 0.64
CA ILE A 104 3.66 11.61 0.92
C ILE A 104 4.03 10.18 1.25
N ARG A 105 5.05 9.60 0.59
CA ARG A 105 5.54 8.26 0.93
C ARG A 105 6.13 8.23 2.33
N LYS A 106 6.95 9.23 2.70
CA LYS A 106 7.50 9.35 4.06
C LYS A 106 6.40 9.53 5.10
N ALA A 107 5.45 10.46 4.90
CA ALA A 107 4.31 10.61 5.79
C ALA A 107 3.45 9.33 5.90
N ALA A 108 3.31 8.56 4.82
CA ALA A 108 2.63 7.26 4.86
C ALA A 108 3.41 6.24 5.69
N ALA A 109 4.73 6.13 5.50
CA ALA A 109 5.59 5.24 6.29
C ALA A 109 5.55 5.56 7.78
N ASP A 110 5.59 6.84 8.14
CA ASP A 110 5.47 7.29 9.53
C ASP A 110 4.11 6.92 10.14
N GLN A 111 3.02 7.00 9.38
CA GLN A 111 1.70 6.53 9.84
C GLN A 111 1.62 5.00 9.94
N VAL A 112 2.16 4.26 8.96
CA VAL A 112 2.18 2.78 8.97
C VAL A 112 2.97 2.28 10.19
N TYR A 113 4.13 2.87 10.47
CA TYR A 113 4.95 2.54 11.64
C TYR A 113 4.18 2.77 12.95
N LEU A 114 3.52 3.93 13.11
CA LEU A 114 2.68 4.20 14.29
C LEU A 114 1.51 3.21 14.44
N VAL A 115 0.90 2.78 13.33
CA VAL A 115 -0.17 1.76 13.33
C VAL A 115 0.36 0.42 13.81
N LEU A 116 1.55 -0.01 13.35
CA LEU A 116 2.19 -1.26 13.78
C LEU A 116 2.66 -1.26 15.24
N LEU A 117 2.80 -0.10 15.88
CA LEU A 117 3.03 0.03 17.32
C LEU A 117 1.73 0.05 18.16
N GLN A 118 0.57 0.15 17.51
CA GLN A 118 -0.74 0.31 18.16
C GLN A 118 -1.68 -0.87 17.92
N ASN A 119 -1.47 -1.64 16.86
CA ASN A 119 -2.34 -2.75 16.48
C ASN A 119 -1.54 -3.96 15.94
N ASP A 120 -1.26 -4.88 16.86
CA ASP A 120 -0.53 -6.13 16.61
C ASP A 120 -1.31 -7.13 15.72
N GLY A 121 -2.58 -6.86 15.42
CA GLY A 121 -3.46 -7.75 14.65
C GLY A 121 -3.39 -7.59 13.12
N LEU A 122 -2.63 -6.63 12.60
CA LEU A 122 -2.59 -6.30 11.17
C LEU A 122 -1.52 -7.04 10.36
N ILE A 123 -0.44 -7.47 11.02
CA ILE A 123 0.66 -8.25 10.44
C ILE A 123 0.92 -9.44 11.38
N PRO A 124 1.15 -10.66 10.87
CA PRO A 124 1.52 -11.80 11.71
C PRO A 124 2.77 -11.47 12.56
N PRO A 125 2.83 -11.90 13.84
CA PRO A 125 3.91 -11.52 14.75
C PRO A 125 5.30 -11.87 14.18
N ASP A 126 5.43 -13.03 13.53
CA ASP A 126 6.67 -13.50 12.88
C ASP A 126 7.23 -12.54 11.82
N ASN A 127 6.40 -11.66 11.26
CA ASN A 127 6.77 -10.67 10.23
C ASN A 127 6.84 -9.24 10.79
N MET A 128 6.49 -9.01 12.06
CA MET A 128 6.24 -7.67 12.59
C MET A 128 7.52 -6.85 12.73
N ASP A 129 8.54 -7.40 13.40
CA ASP A 129 9.85 -6.77 13.57
C ASP A 129 10.47 -6.44 12.21
N LYS A 130 10.42 -7.39 11.28
CA LYS A 130 10.91 -7.24 9.90
C LYS A 130 10.17 -6.15 9.12
N ALA A 131 8.86 -6.01 9.32
CA ALA A 131 8.08 -4.95 8.70
C ALA A 131 8.44 -3.56 9.27
N GLN A 132 8.68 -3.47 10.58
CA GLN A 132 9.11 -2.24 11.26
C GLN A 132 10.54 -1.83 10.84
N GLU A 133 11.48 -2.78 10.80
CA GLU A 133 12.85 -2.59 10.31
C GLU A 133 12.84 -2.07 8.87
N LEU A 134 12.13 -2.76 7.96
CA LEU A 134 12.03 -2.36 6.55
C LEU A 134 11.39 -0.96 6.38
N LEU A 135 10.41 -0.60 7.21
CA LEU A 135 9.81 0.75 7.22
C LEU A 135 10.78 1.83 7.69
N ALA A 136 11.65 1.52 8.66
CA ALA A 136 12.61 2.46 9.24
C ALA A 136 13.84 2.67 8.34
N GLU A 137 14.36 1.60 7.74
CA GLU A 137 15.55 1.65 6.88
C GLU A 137 15.28 2.20 5.47
N THR A 138 14.07 1.95 4.92
CA THR A 138 13.75 2.36 3.55
C THR A 138 13.78 3.89 3.40
N CYS A 139 14.56 4.39 2.43
CA CYS A 139 14.57 5.81 2.07
C CYS A 139 13.31 6.18 1.27
N TRP A 140 12.17 6.35 1.97
CA TRP A 140 10.88 6.68 1.35
C TRP A 140 10.88 7.97 0.52
N GLU A 141 11.84 8.87 0.74
CA GLU A 141 11.99 10.08 -0.08
C GLU A 141 12.84 9.88 -1.36
N GLY A 142 13.52 8.74 -1.49
CA GLY A 142 14.41 8.36 -2.60
C GLY A 142 13.70 7.84 -3.84
N ASP A 143 14.14 6.69 -4.37
CA ASP A 143 13.59 6.14 -5.60
C ASP A 143 12.13 5.65 -5.45
N ILE A 144 11.36 5.74 -6.53
CA ILE A 144 9.95 5.34 -6.55
C ILE A 144 9.76 3.83 -6.76
N GLU A 145 10.63 3.15 -7.51
CA GLU A 145 10.50 1.72 -7.74
C GLU A 145 11.05 0.93 -6.54
N GLU A 146 12.11 1.41 -5.88
CA GLU A 146 12.56 0.93 -4.57
C GLU A 146 11.43 1.01 -3.51
N ALA A 147 10.83 2.19 -3.33
CA ALA A 147 9.68 2.35 -2.42
C ALA A 147 8.48 1.46 -2.78
N ARG A 148 8.21 1.23 -4.08
CA ARG A 148 7.16 0.30 -4.53
C ARG A 148 7.50 -1.16 -4.30
N ARG A 149 8.78 -1.53 -4.35
CA ARG A 149 9.28 -2.87 -4.02
C ARG A 149 9.07 -3.14 -2.53
N HIS A 150 9.59 -2.28 -1.65
CA HIS A 150 9.44 -2.47 -0.20
C HIS A 150 7.98 -2.42 0.26
N ARG A 151 7.14 -1.56 -0.36
CA ARG A 151 5.69 -1.63 -0.16
C ARG A 151 5.10 -3.00 -0.53
N SER A 152 5.55 -3.63 -1.61
CA SER A 152 5.07 -4.96 -2.00
C SER A 152 5.51 -6.02 -0.98
N GLU A 153 6.75 -5.94 -0.49
CA GLU A 153 7.26 -6.80 0.59
C GLU A 153 6.43 -6.63 1.89
N ILE A 154 6.05 -5.39 2.25
CA ILE A 154 5.16 -5.11 3.41
C ILE A 154 3.75 -5.64 3.18
N ASN A 155 3.19 -5.50 1.97
CA ASN A 155 1.88 -6.08 1.63
C ASN A 155 1.90 -7.62 1.76
N ASP A 156 2.96 -8.27 1.29
CA ASP A 156 3.12 -9.72 1.41
C ASP A 156 3.25 -10.16 2.88
N MET A 157 4.00 -9.41 3.69
CA MET A 157 4.09 -9.62 5.14
C MET A 157 2.74 -9.46 5.85
N ALA A 158 1.92 -8.49 5.44
CA ALA A 158 0.57 -8.25 5.93
C ALA A 158 -0.51 -9.21 5.34
N GLY A 159 -0.11 -10.17 4.50
CA GLY A 159 -1.05 -11.09 3.84
C GLY A 159 -1.88 -10.48 2.69
N PHE A 160 -1.66 -9.22 2.34
CA PHE A 160 -2.25 -8.54 1.17
C PHE A 160 -1.57 -8.96 -0.14
N ARG A 161 -1.51 -10.27 -0.39
CA ARG A 161 -1.02 -10.80 -1.67
C ARG A 161 -1.86 -10.27 -2.82
N VAL A 162 -1.33 -9.28 -3.53
CA VAL A 162 -1.77 -8.98 -4.88
C VAL A 162 -1.46 -10.22 -5.70
N SER A 163 -2.46 -10.77 -6.39
CA SER A 163 -2.27 -11.81 -7.39
C SER A 163 -1.55 -11.21 -8.61
N THR A 164 -0.24 -11.00 -8.48
CA THR A 164 0.67 -10.85 -9.60
C THR A 164 0.59 -12.16 -10.39
N SER A 165 -0.27 -12.12 -11.41
CA SER A 165 -0.46 -13.21 -12.35
C SER A 165 0.89 -13.77 -12.75
N LEU A 166 1.04 -15.08 -12.59
CA LEU A 166 2.17 -15.85 -13.09
C LEU A 166 2.47 -15.38 -14.51
N LYS A 167 3.58 -14.68 -14.72
CA LYS A 167 4.30 -14.77 -15.99
C LYS A 167 4.99 -16.14 -16.02
N SER A 168 4.16 -17.18 -16.03
CA SER A 168 4.54 -18.50 -16.50
C SER A 168 4.88 -18.32 -17.96
N GLU A 169 6.18 -18.21 -18.22
CA GLU A 169 6.83 -18.91 -19.31
C GLU A 169 6.02 -20.16 -19.71
N LYS A 170 5.42 -20.13 -20.90
CA LYS A 170 4.77 -21.26 -21.54
C LYS A 170 4.55 -20.99 -23.02
N GLU A 171 5.57 -21.37 -23.79
CA GLU A 171 5.44 -22.23 -24.97
C GLU A 171 4.00 -22.45 -25.48
N THR A 172 3.54 -21.64 -26.43
CA THR A 172 2.41 -21.99 -27.31
C THR A 172 2.95 -22.69 -28.54
N ARG A 173 3.06 -24.02 -28.48
CA ARG A 173 3.25 -24.86 -29.67
C ARG A 173 1.92 -25.00 -30.43
N ARG A 174 2.04 -25.13 -31.77
CA ARG A 174 1.00 -25.40 -32.80
C ARG A 174 0.23 -24.14 -33.23
N THR A 175 0.11 -23.83 -34.52
CA THR A 175 -0.10 -24.76 -35.65
C THR A 175 0.80 -24.57 -36.88
N VAL A 176 0.92 -25.67 -37.62
CA VAL A 176 1.60 -25.92 -38.91
C VAL A 176 1.24 -24.87 -39.98
N ASP A 177 2.21 -24.17 -40.58
CA ASP A 177 3.09 -24.60 -41.70
C ASP A 177 4.30 -23.58 -41.75
N ALA A 178 5.30 -23.59 -42.65
CA ALA A 178 5.58 -24.39 -43.83
C ALA A 178 7.08 -24.63 -44.09
N ARG A 179 7.37 -25.61 -44.97
CA ARG A 179 8.60 -25.86 -45.76
C ARG A 179 9.80 -24.89 -45.56
N SER A 180 10.89 -25.40 -44.98
CA SER A 180 12.19 -25.44 -45.66
C SER A 180 13.16 -26.43 -44.99
N THR A 181 13.96 -27.10 -45.81
CA THR A 181 15.03 -28.02 -45.40
C THR A 181 16.26 -27.27 -44.87
N VAL A 182 16.93 -27.82 -43.85
CA VAL A 182 18.34 -28.28 -43.88
C VAL A 182 18.73 -28.75 -42.48
N SER A 183 19.32 -29.94 -42.39
CA SER A 183 19.93 -30.46 -41.17
C SER A 183 21.34 -29.91 -41.00
N THR A 184 21.62 -29.21 -39.91
CA THR A 184 23.00 -28.88 -39.49
C THR A 184 23.23 -29.40 -38.09
N ASP A 185 23.99 -30.49 -38.06
CA ASP A 185 24.57 -31.18 -36.91
C ASP A 185 25.20 -30.22 -35.88
N GLU A 186 24.62 -30.15 -34.68
CA GLU A 186 25.11 -29.31 -33.56
C GLU A 186 26.40 -29.86 -32.92
N ASN A 187 26.84 -31.08 -33.25
CA ASN A 187 28.04 -31.69 -32.68
C ASN A 187 29.35 -31.03 -33.15
N LYS A 188 29.29 -30.04 -34.06
CA LYS A 188 30.45 -29.31 -34.57
C LYS A 188 31.06 -28.29 -33.60
N SER A 189 30.37 -27.91 -32.54
CA SER A 189 30.87 -26.90 -31.57
C SER A 189 31.76 -27.48 -30.45
N TYR A 190 31.91 -28.80 -30.36
CA TYR A 190 32.73 -29.45 -29.32
C TYR A 190 34.11 -29.91 -29.80
N SER A 191 34.35 -30.00 -31.11
CA SER A 191 35.66 -30.44 -31.66
C SER A 191 36.78 -29.39 -31.52
N SER A 192 36.46 -28.12 -31.22
CA SER A 192 37.44 -27.03 -31.13
C SER A 192 38.07 -26.84 -29.73
N LEU A 193 37.75 -27.69 -28.76
CA LEU A 193 38.22 -27.57 -27.37
C LEU A 193 39.10 -28.73 -26.88
N VAL A 194 39.58 -29.61 -27.78
CA VAL A 194 40.41 -30.77 -27.42
C VAL A 194 41.86 -30.69 -27.95
N ASP A 195 42.20 -29.67 -28.75
CA ASP A 195 43.55 -29.46 -29.31
C ASP A 195 44.44 -28.52 -28.47
N PHE A 196 44.00 -28.09 -27.28
CA PHE A 196 44.78 -27.21 -26.37
C PHE A 196 45.37 -27.94 -25.15
N SER A 197 45.51 -29.27 -25.21
CA SER A 197 46.13 -30.09 -24.17
C SER A 197 46.89 -31.28 -24.77
N GLY A 198 47.93 -30.99 -25.55
CA GLY A 198 48.83 -31.99 -26.11
C GLY A 198 50.27 -31.48 -26.23
N TYR A 199 51.12 -31.96 -25.31
CA TYR A 199 52.55 -31.66 -25.09
C TYR A 199 52.87 -30.36 -24.33
#